data_AF-A0A7W1QLM6-F1
#
_entry.id   AF-A0A7W1QLM6-F1
#
_cell.length_a   1.000
_cell.length_b   1.000
_cell.length_c   1.000
_cell.angle_alpha   90.00
_cell.angle_beta   90.00
_cell.angle_gamma   90.00
#
_symmetry.space_group_name_H-M   'P 1'
#
loop_
_entity.id
_entity.type
_entity.pdbx_description
1 polymer ?
#
loop_
_entity_poly.entity_id
_entity_poly.type
_entity_poly.pdbx_seq_one_letter_code
_entity_poly.pdbx_strand_id
1 'polypeptide(L)'
;MDDPCFYGFPIFGERGPKVGQDAGGREVTADTRTFDPDQAALGRVQEFLGRYIPSALGPIIYTKTCLYTLTPDRDFVLDAVPGHPGVVVAIGGGHGFKFASLIGRTLAELAIDGATERNIQPFRIDRALLKQANPPRNYMV
;
A
#
# COMPACT_ATOMS: atom_id res chain seq x y z
N MET A 1 -19.16 1.31 6.23
CA MET A 1 -18.67 0.49 7.36
C MET A 1 -17.29 1.05 7.64
N ASP A 2 -17.23 1.99 8.58
CA ASP A 2 -16.27 3.09 8.56
C ASP A 2 -15.18 2.94 9.64
N ASP A 3 -14.90 1.70 10.06
CA ASP A 3 -13.90 1.42 11.08
C ASP A 3 -12.52 1.23 10.43
N PRO A 4 -11.47 1.96 10.83
CA PRO A 4 -10.12 1.77 10.31
C PRO A 4 -9.62 0.33 10.46
N CYS A 5 -8.94 -0.17 9.43
CA CYS A 5 -8.22 -1.44 9.50
C CYS A 5 -6.84 -1.23 10.12
N PHE A 6 -6.38 -2.19 10.92
CA PHE A 6 -5.06 -2.18 11.54
C PHE A 6 -4.31 -3.47 11.19
N TYR A 7 -2.98 -3.36 11.11
CA TYR A 7 -2.08 -4.49 10.91
C TYR A 7 -0.90 -4.39 11.87
N GLY A 8 -0.24 -5.52 12.11
CA GLY A 8 0.91 -5.54 13.00
C GLY A 8 1.82 -6.74 12.80
N PHE A 9 2.94 -6.70 13.50
CA PHE A 9 3.94 -7.76 13.55
C PHE A 9 4.25 -8.07 15.02
N PRO A 10 4.50 -9.35 15.34
CA PRO A 10 4.89 -9.74 16.69
C PRO A 10 6.27 -9.19 17.04
N ILE A 11 6.65 -9.37 18.30
CA ILE A 11 7.98 -9.03 18.80
C ILE A 11 9.00 -9.95 18.11
N PHE A 12 9.89 -9.36 17.32
CA PHE A 12 11.00 -10.05 16.68
C PHE A 12 12.19 -9.10 16.52
N GLY A 13 13.26 -9.31 17.29
CA GLY A 13 14.46 -8.45 17.29
C GLY A 13 14.31 -7.10 17.98
N GLU A 14 13.09 -6.60 18.16
CA GLU A 14 12.77 -5.33 18.81
C GLU A 14 12.16 -5.51 20.22
N ARG A 15 12.07 -4.43 20.99
CA ARG A 15 11.54 -4.45 22.37
C ARG A 15 10.01 -4.46 22.46
N GLY A 16 9.30 -4.43 21.34
CA GLY A 16 7.83 -4.36 21.31
C GLY A 16 7.26 -4.67 19.92
N PRO A 17 5.94 -4.88 19.81
CA PRO A 17 5.29 -5.17 18.54
C PRO A 17 5.28 -3.94 17.64
N LYS A 18 5.17 -4.16 16.33
CA LYS A 18 4.88 -3.10 15.36
C LYS A 18 3.39 -3.11 15.07
N VAL A 19 2.75 -1.95 15.07
CA VAL A 19 1.34 -1.78 14.69
C VAL A 19 1.22 -0.57 13.77
N GLY A 20 0.32 -0.64 12.79
CA GLY A 20 0.01 0.46 11.89
C GLY A 20 -1.46 0.45 11.50
N GLN A 21 -1.98 1.63 11.21
CA GLN A 21 -3.27 1.79 10.54
C GLN A 21 -3.09 1.57 9.04
N ASP A 22 -3.97 0.77 8.44
CA ASP A 22 -4.05 0.58 7.00
C ASP A 22 -4.87 1.69 6.33
N ALA A 23 -4.46 2.10 5.12
CA ALA A 23 -5.09 3.18 4.35
C ALA A 23 -5.42 4.45 5.16
N GLY A 24 -4.56 4.81 6.13
CA GLY A 24 -4.69 6.01 6.95
C GLY A 24 -3.81 7.18 6.49
N GLY A 25 -3.94 8.30 7.20
CA GLY A 25 -3.13 9.50 6.98
C GLY A 25 -3.72 10.46 5.94
N ARG A 26 -2.98 11.52 5.67
CA ARG A 26 -3.36 12.56 4.69
C ARG A 26 -2.82 12.20 3.30
N GLU A 27 -3.54 12.64 2.27
CA GLU A 27 -3.02 12.61 0.90
C GLU A 27 -1.80 13.54 0.81
N VAL A 28 -0.69 13.02 0.30
CA VAL A 28 0.60 13.71 0.15
C VAL A 28 1.30 13.23 -1.11
N THR A 29 2.30 13.99 -1.56
CA THR A 29 3.25 13.56 -2.59
C THR A 29 4.57 13.15 -1.94
N ALA A 30 5.51 12.62 -2.75
CA ALA A 30 6.87 12.36 -2.29
C ALA A 30 7.55 13.64 -1.74
N ASP A 31 7.20 14.81 -2.30
CA ASP A 31 7.79 16.10 -1.95
C ASP A 31 7.09 16.79 -0.76
N THR A 32 5.79 16.56 -0.57
CA THR A 32 5.00 17.26 0.47
C THR A 32 4.82 16.48 1.77
N ARG A 33 5.28 15.23 1.82
CA ARG A 33 5.22 14.37 3.02
C ARG A 33 6.17 14.85 4.13
N THR A 34 5.78 14.70 5.40
CA THR A 34 6.60 15.06 6.58
C THR A 34 7.02 13.81 7.35
N PHE A 35 8.29 13.66 7.75
CA PHE A 35 8.76 12.50 8.54
C PHE A 35 8.28 12.49 10.00
N ASP A 36 7.62 13.58 10.42
CA ASP A 36 7.00 13.70 11.72
C ASP A 36 5.83 12.71 11.90
N PRO A 37 5.61 12.19 13.11
CA PRO A 37 4.50 11.29 13.37
C PRO A 37 3.16 12.01 13.27
N ASP A 38 2.19 11.40 12.59
CA ASP A 38 0.79 11.81 12.63
C ASP A 38 0.19 11.44 14.00
N GLN A 39 0.01 12.44 14.86
CA GLN A 39 -0.49 12.25 16.22
C GLN A 39 -1.92 11.69 16.25
N ALA A 40 -2.75 12.02 15.24
CA ALA A 40 -4.11 11.49 15.17
C ALA A 40 -4.11 10.00 14.79
N ALA A 41 -3.24 9.60 13.86
CA ALA A 41 -3.04 8.19 13.52
C ALA A 41 -2.46 7.38 14.68
N LEU A 42 -1.49 7.95 15.40
CA LEU A 42 -0.90 7.34 16.59
C LEU A 42 -1.96 7.11 17.68
N GLY A 43 -2.80 8.12 17.95
CA GLY A 43 -3.90 8.00 18.92
C GLY A 43 -4.86 6.86 18.59
N ARG A 44 -5.27 6.72 17.32
CA ARG A 44 -6.12 5.60 16.87
C ARG A 44 -5.46 4.24 17.06
N VAL A 45 -4.15 4.13 16.81
CA VAL A 45 -3.40 2.88 17.04
C VAL A 45 -3.33 2.54 18.54
N GLN A 46 -3.13 3.53 19.41
CA GLN A 46 -3.11 3.32 20.86
C GLN A 46 -4.49 2.92 21.40
N GLU A 47 -5.57 3.52 20.89
CA GLU A 47 -6.94 3.13 21.23
C GLU A 47 -7.24 1.69 20.80
N PHE A 48 -6.88 1.32 19.57
CA PHE A 48 -7.00 -0.06 19.07
C PHE A 48 -6.24 -1.05 19.96
N LEU A 49 -4.99 -0.76 20.30
CA LEU A 49 -4.20 -1.61 21.20
C LEU A 49 -4.83 -1.71 22.59
N GLY A 50 -5.24 -0.60 23.19
CA GLY A 50 -5.87 -0.58 24.51
C GLY A 50 -7.16 -1.42 24.55
N ARG A 51 -7.92 -1.44 23.45
CA ARG A 51 -9.16 -2.21 23.33
C ARG A 51 -8.93 -3.70 23.08
N TYR A 52 -8.01 -4.07 22.18
CA TYR A 52 -7.90 -5.43 21.66
C TYR A 52 -6.67 -6.19 22.14
N ILE A 53 -5.57 -5.50 22.44
CA ILE A 53 -4.30 -6.11 22.87
C ILE A 53 -3.67 -5.26 23.99
N PRO A 54 -4.35 -5.06 25.14
CA PRO A 54 -3.92 -4.12 26.17
C PRO A 54 -2.53 -4.43 26.74
N SER A 55 -2.12 -5.70 26.76
CA SER A 55 -0.79 -6.13 27.19
C SER A 55 0.34 -5.68 26.26
N ALA A 56 0.02 -5.29 25.02
CA ALA A 56 0.98 -4.74 24.06
C ALA A 56 1.07 -3.20 24.11
N LEU A 57 0.19 -2.53 24.87
CA LEU A 57 0.21 -1.08 25.00
C LEU A 57 1.24 -0.67 26.06
N GLY A 58 2.29 0.04 25.63
CA GLY A 58 3.36 0.52 26.49
C GLY A 58 4.02 1.78 25.93
N PRO A 59 5.19 2.18 26.47
CA PRO A 59 5.94 3.32 25.96
C PRO A 59 6.27 3.17 24.46
N ILE A 60 6.15 4.26 23.70
CA ILE A 60 6.49 4.27 22.28
C ILE A 60 8.02 4.09 22.13
N ILE A 61 8.43 3.02 21.48
CA ILE A 61 9.86 2.73 21.21
C ILE A 61 10.38 3.63 20.09
N TYR A 62 9.66 3.67 18.97
CA TYR A 62 9.89 4.58 17.85
C TYR A 62 8.67 4.64 16.94
N THR A 63 8.63 5.64 16.06
CA THR A 63 7.60 5.81 15.03
C THR A 63 8.25 5.90 13.65
N LYS A 64 7.57 5.42 12.62
CA LYS A 64 8.03 5.54 11.23
C LYS A 64 6.86 5.82 10.31
N THR A 65 7.04 6.79 9.42
CA THR A 65 6.09 7.13 8.36
C THR A 65 6.42 6.35 7.07
N CYS A 66 5.41 5.97 6.31
CA CYS A 66 5.55 5.35 4.99
C CYS A 66 4.55 6.01 4.01
N LEU A 67 4.69 5.74 2.71
CA LEU A 67 3.75 6.17 1.68
C LEU A 67 3.09 4.95 1.03
N TYR A 68 1.79 5.09 0.78
CA TYR A 68 1.08 4.25 -0.18
C TYR A 68 0.83 5.05 -1.45
N THR A 69 0.89 4.35 -2.59
CA THR A 69 0.42 4.85 -3.88
C THR A 69 -0.77 3.99 -4.29
N LEU A 70 -1.97 4.57 -4.22
CA LEU A 70 -3.23 3.84 -4.36
C LEU A 70 -3.91 4.21 -5.69
N THR A 71 -4.26 3.22 -6.48
CA THR A 71 -5.29 3.37 -7.51
C THR A 71 -6.67 3.49 -6.85
N PRO A 72 -7.70 4.03 -7.52
CA PRO A 72 -9.05 4.18 -6.94
C PRO A 72 -9.67 2.87 -6.45
N ASP A 73 -9.33 1.73 -7.07
CA ASP A 73 -9.73 0.36 -6.68
C ASP A 73 -8.74 -0.33 -5.74
N ARG A 74 -7.63 0.32 -5.35
CA ARG A 74 -6.54 -0.25 -4.56
C ARG A 74 -5.82 -1.45 -5.22
N ASP A 75 -6.18 -1.80 -6.44
CA ASP A 75 -5.54 -2.87 -7.20
C ASP A 75 -4.21 -2.45 -7.82
N PHE A 76 -3.45 -3.42 -8.33
CA PHE A 76 -2.17 -3.13 -8.96
C PHE A 76 -2.34 -2.44 -10.32
N VAL A 77 -1.26 -1.83 -10.78
CA VAL A 77 -1.03 -1.57 -12.21
C VAL A 77 0.22 -2.34 -12.58
N LEU A 78 0.15 -3.20 -13.59
CA LEU A 78 1.26 -3.99 -14.11
C LEU A 78 1.15 -4.02 -15.64
N ASP A 79 1.82 -3.10 -16.32
CA ASP A 79 1.67 -2.94 -17.77
C ASP A 79 2.80 -2.14 -18.42
N ALA A 80 2.86 -2.14 -19.75
CA ALA A 80 3.59 -1.17 -20.53
C ALA A 80 2.90 0.20 -20.49
N VAL A 81 3.69 1.27 -20.53
CA VAL A 81 3.17 2.63 -20.60
C VAL A 81 2.64 2.90 -22.02
N PRO A 82 1.38 3.39 -22.17
CA PRO A 82 0.81 3.70 -23.48
C PRO A 82 1.71 4.65 -24.28
N GLY A 83 1.99 4.31 -25.53
CA GLY A 83 2.91 5.07 -26.40
C GLY A 83 4.40 4.81 -26.15
N HIS A 84 4.76 4.04 -25.12
CA HIS A 84 6.13 3.73 -24.74
C HIS A 84 6.31 2.22 -24.43
N PRO A 85 6.26 1.35 -25.45
CA PRO A 85 6.26 -0.10 -25.24
C PRO A 85 7.52 -0.65 -24.55
N GLY A 86 8.64 0.08 -24.59
CA GLY A 86 9.87 -0.27 -23.87
C GLY A 86 9.88 0.13 -22.39
N VAL A 87 8.80 0.71 -21.87
CA VAL A 87 8.68 1.14 -20.47
C VAL A 87 7.55 0.36 -19.81
N VAL A 88 7.89 -0.47 -18.84
CA VAL A 88 6.93 -1.21 -18.01
C VAL A 88 6.84 -0.56 -16.62
N VAL A 89 5.64 -0.54 -16.05
CA VAL A 89 5.36 0.09 -14.75
C VAL A 89 4.68 -0.88 -13.79
N ALA A 90 4.98 -0.72 -12.50
CA ALA A 90 4.26 -1.37 -11.42
C ALA A 90 3.80 -0.37 -10.36
N ILE A 91 2.52 -0.44 -9.97
CA ILE A 91 1.96 0.24 -8.80
C ILE A 91 1.43 -0.82 -7.83
N GLY A 92 1.90 -0.78 -6.58
CA GLY A 92 1.69 -1.84 -5.59
C GLY A 92 0.49 -1.66 -4.65
N GLY A 93 -0.36 -0.63 -4.82
CA GLY A 93 -1.64 -0.48 -4.11
C GLY A 93 -1.56 -0.43 -2.57
N GLY A 94 -0.38 -0.19 -2.00
CA GLY A 94 -0.16 -0.26 -0.54
C GLY A 94 -0.11 -1.67 0.04
N HIS A 95 -0.19 -2.72 -0.78
CA HIS A 95 -0.20 -4.12 -0.33
C HIS A 95 0.65 -5.07 -1.18
N GLY A 96 1.43 -4.52 -2.13
CA GLY A 96 2.22 -5.25 -3.11
C GLY A 96 3.48 -5.94 -2.58
N PHE A 97 3.97 -5.61 -1.37
CA PHE A 97 5.23 -6.18 -0.87
C PHE A 97 5.21 -7.71 -0.80
N LYS A 98 4.08 -8.31 -0.40
CA LYS A 98 3.92 -9.78 -0.36
C LYS A 98 4.00 -10.45 -1.74
N PHE A 99 3.83 -9.67 -2.81
CA PHE A 99 3.90 -10.11 -4.20
C PHE A 99 5.18 -9.62 -4.91
N ALA A 100 6.12 -8.98 -4.21
CA ALA A 100 7.24 -8.28 -4.84
C ALA A 100 8.09 -9.21 -5.74
N SER A 101 8.34 -10.44 -5.32
CA SER A 101 9.06 -11.44 -6.13
C SER A 101 8.29 -11.81 -7.40
N LEU A 102 6.98 -12.02 -7.29
CA LEU A 102 6.10 -12.34 -8.40
C LEU A 102 6.00 -11.16 -9.38
N ILE A 103 5.76 -9.95 -8.87
CA ILE A 103 5.73 -8.71 -9.64
C ILE A 103 7.05 -8.51 -10.37
N GLY A 104 8.19 -8.66 -9.69
CA GLY A 104 9.51 -8.53 -10.30
C GLY A 104 9.72 -9.50 -11.46
N ARG A 105 9.31 -10.76 -11.31
CA ARG A 105 9.38 -11.76 -12.39
C ARG A 105 8.46 -11.39 -13.56
N THR A 106 7.23 -10.97 -13.28
CA THR A 106 6.27 -10.51 -14.30
C THR A 106 6.80 -9.32 -15.09
N LEU A 107 7.39 -8.32 -14.42
CA LEU A 107 7.95 -7.15 -15.08
C LEU A 107 9.16 -7.51 -15.94
N ALA A 108 10.00 -8.45 -15.50
CA ALA A 108 11.12 -8.92 -16.29
C ALA A 108 10.67 -9.62 -17.58
N GLU A 109 9.66 -10.50 -17.50
CA GLU A 109 9.06 -11.15 -18.67
C GLU A 109 8.44 -10.12 -19.63
N LEU A 110 7.67 -9.15 -19.12
CA LEU A 110 7.11 -8.08 -19.94
C LEU A 110 8.20 -7.23 -20.61
N ALA A 111 9.31 -6.95 -19.93
CA ALA A 111 10.39 -6.12 -20.45
C ALA A 111 11.26 -6.85 -21.49
N ILE A 112 11.49 -8.15 -21.33
CA ILE A 112 12.39 -8.95 -22.18
C ILE A 112 11.62 -9.62 -23.32
N ASP A 113 10.49 -10.26 -22.99
CA ASP A 113 9.74 -11.12 -23.90
C ASP A 113 8.50 -10.40 -24.47
N GLY A 114 8.12 -9.24 -23.90
CA GLY A 114 6.93 -8.49 -24.30
C GLY A 114 5.60 -9.08 -23.79
N ALA A 115 5.65 -10.20 -23.07
CA ALA A 115 4.49 -10.90 -22.55
C ALA A 115 4.83 -11.68 -21.27
N THR A 116 3.80 -12.10 -20.52
CA THR A 116 3.91 -13.01 -19.39
C THR A 116 2.80 -14.05 -19.50
N GLU A 117 3.04 -15.28 -19.03
CA GLU A 117 2.00 -16.31 -18.94
C GLU A 117 1.00 -16.04 -17.79
N ARG A 118 1.35 -15.13 -16.88
CA ARG A 118 0.49 -14.79 -15.74
C ARG A 118 -0.68 -13.93 -16.20
N ASN A 119 -1.88 -14.24 -15.71
CA ASN A 119 -3.04 -13.40 -15.98
C ASN A 119 -2.95 -12.06 -15.25
N ILE A 120 -2.47 -11.04 -15.96
CA ILE A 120 -2.40 -9.65 -15.49
C ILE A 120 -3.51 -8.77 -16.05
N GLN A 121 -4.53 -9.34 -16.71
CA GLN A 121 -5.64 -8.58 -17.28
C GLN A 121 -6.33 -7.62 -16.29
N PRO A 122 -6.56 -8.01 -15.01
CA PRO A 122 -7.14 -7.08 -14.04
C PRO A 122 -6.26 -5.86 -13.73
N PHE A 123 -4.95 -5.95 -13.97
CA PHE A 123 -3.96 -4.94 -13.57
C PHE A 123 -3.48 -4.07 -14.75
N ARG A 124 -4.12 -4.17 -15.91
CA ARG A 124 -3.80 -3.36 -17.08
C ARG A 124 -4.02 -1.88 -16.77
N ILE A 125 -3.15 -1.03 -17.32
CA ILE A 125 -3.19 0.43 -17.08
C ILE A 125 -4.42 1.07 -17.74
N ASP A 126 -4.98 0.40 -18.74
CA ASP A 126 -6.07 0.90 -19.56
C ASP A 126 -7.47 0.39 -19.14
N ARG A 127 -7.56 -0.27 -17.98
CA ARG A 127 -8.84 -0.69 -17.41
C ARG A 127 -9.77 0.50 -17.15
N ALA A 128 -11.08 0.27 -17.32
CA ALA A 128 -12.07 1.35 -17.40
C ALA A 128 -12.07 2.33 -16.22
N LEU A 129 -11.87 1.84 -15.00
CA LEU A 129 -11.87 2.68 -13.79
C LEU A 129 -10.78 3.76 -13.82
N LEU A 130 -9.58 3.44 -14.32
CA LEU A 130 -8.45 4.37 -14.34
C LEU A 130 -8.59 5.48 -15.39
N LYS A 131 -9.53 5.32 -16.33
CA LYS A 131 -9.81 6.30 -17.39
C LYS A 131 -10.91 7.30 -17.02
N GLN A 132 -11.56 7.12 -15.87
CA GLN A 132 -12.60 8.04 -15.41
C GLN A 132 -11.96 9.33 -14.90
N ALA A 133 -12.61 10.48 -15.10
CA ALA A 133 -12.12 11.76 -14.60
C ALA A 133 -12.15 11.81 -13.05
N ASN A 134 -13.18 11.22 -12.44
CA ASN A 134 -13.40 11.19 -10.99
C ASN A 134 -13.87 9.79 -10.57
N PRO A 135 -12.99 8.78 -10.60
CA PRO A 135 -13.37 7.42 -10.22
C PRO A 135 -13.73 7.36 -8.74
N PRO A 136 -14.76 6.58 -8.35
CA PRO A 136 -15.02 6.31 -6.95
C PRO A 136 -13.79 5.63 -6.33
N ARG A 137 -13.41 6.11 -5.14
CA ARG A 137 -12.27 5.58 -4.39
C ARG A 137 -12.79 4.63 -3.32
N ASN A 138 -12.35 3.38 -3.34
CA ASN A 138 -12.58 2.45 -2.24
C ASN A 138 -11.27 1.78 -1.84
N TYR A 139 -10.76 2.13 -0.66
CA TYR A 139 -9.52 1.59 -0.13
C TYR A 139 -9.74 0.59 1.01
N MET A 140 -10.99 0.49 1.48
CA MET A 140 -11.36 -0.38 2.58
C MET A 140 -11.95 -1.67 2.00
N VAL A 141 -11.43 -2.80 2.46
CA VAL A 141 -11.97 -4.14 2.17
C VAL A 141 -12.69 -4.63 3.40
#